data_AF-A0A524NLK7-F1
#
_entry.id   AF-A0A524NLK7-F1
#
_cell.length_a   1.000
_cell.length_b   1.000
_cell.length_c   1.000
_cell.angle_alpha   90.00
_cell.angle_beta   90.00
_cell.angle_gamma   90.00
#
_symmetry.space_group_name_H-M   'P 1'
#
loop_
_entity.id
_entity.type
_entity.pdbx_description
1 polymer ?
#
loop_
_entity_poly.entity_id
_entity_poly.type
_entity_poly.pdbx_seq_one_letter_code
_entity_poly.pdbx_strand_id
1 'polypeptide(L)'
;MKNLKNLAIFILAAAVLSSCGGLNKMVKDSGMVGYQVTPSVLEMHGGEVDVKVDVNYPAKYFNKKAVVTLTPVLRYEGGEKALEPLVLQGEDVTDNNKPISYDGGGNASVSNTFTYEDPMMMSELYFTVSAAIKDKTADLGDVKLADGIIATPLLVMTNPKTILFGNQFKQIVPETYQADIKYVINQAEVRKSEMSKEEIAKLNETLKNTSVNERLDLKGIEISAYASPDGELDLNTKLAEKRKNTADKYLAGELKKGKVEVDESLLSTLSTPEDWDGFKKAMEESSIQDKEMILRVLSMHSDPVVREQEIKNLSAAYEVIAEEILPILRRSKFTVNMEKIGWSDEELKGLWISNPDTLILEELLYTATLVDDNETKLAVYTKATEVSPGCLRAHNNKGKVQYAMGDLEGAATSFAAAKKIKDHDIINNNIGAVALKNGDVSGAKEAFTASMGAGSDVNYNLGIVGIKEGDYKSAVNYFGSEPSYNAALATYLNGDLDGAWRMLANMEMKGGMGYYLRAIIAAKQDKTDVCYENLKLAVENCGDPQWIKGRAVKDLEFAKLFEEPAFKAIVQ
;
A
#
# COMPACT_ATOMS: atom_id res chain seq x y z
N MET A 1 -23.75 33.97 -6.50
CA MET A 1 -24.93 33.37 -7.16
C MET A 1 -26.06 34.38 -7.19
N LYS A 2 -26.28 35.07 -8.32
CA LYS A 2 -27.59 35.68 -8.59
C LYS A 2 -28.49 34.53 -9.04
N ASN A 3 -29.68 34.41 -8.44
CA ASN A 3 -30.71 33.45 -8.81
C ASN A 3 -30.98 33.49 -10.32
N LEU A 4 -30.32 32.64 -11.11
CA LEU A 4 -30.86 32.25 -12.40
C LEU A 4 -32.08 31.41 -12.08
N LYS A 5 -33.26 32.04 -12.10
CA LYS A 5 -34.50 31.29 -12.28
C LYS A 5 -34.35 30.62 -13.63
N ASN A 6 -34.11 29.31 -13.65
CA ASN A 6 -34.07 28.52 -14.88
C ASN A 6 -35.41 28.72 -15.60
N LEU A 7 -35.38 29.46 -16.71
CA LEU A 7 -36.55 29.70 -17.54
C LEU A 7 -36.71 28.44 -18.39
N ALA A 8 -37.63 27.55 -18.02
CA ALA A 8 -37.92 26.35 -18.81
C ALA A 8 -38.40 26.77 -20.21
N ILE A 9 -37.73 26.24 -21.24
CA ILE A 9 -38.08 26.51 -22.64
C ILE A 9 -39.12 25.48 -23.06
N PHE A 10 -40.29 25.96 -23.50
CA PHE A 10 -41.38 25.13 -24.01
C PHE A 10 -41.26 24.97 -25.51
N ILE A 11 -41.22 23.72 -25.99
CA ILE A 11 -41.29 23.40 -27.42
C ILE A 11 -42.64 22.71 -27.66
N LEU A 12 -43.52 23.41 -28.38
CA LEU A 12 -44.85 22.91 -28.70
C LEU A 12 -44.81 22.23 -30.09
N ALA A 13 -45.04 20.92 -30.13
CA ALA A 13 -45.35 20.23 -31.39
C ALA A 13 -46.76 20.64 -31.88
N ALA A 14 -47.00 20.56 -33.19
CA ALA A 14 -48.31 20.90 -33.77
C ALA A 14 -49.42 20.02 -33.14
N ALA A 15 -50.28 20.64 -32.33
CA ALA A 15 -51.29 19.94 -31.55
C ALA A 15 -52.33 19.25 -32.45
N VAL A 16 -52.48 17.93 -32.30
CA VAL A 16 -53.68 17.22 -32.77
C VAL A 16 -54.78 17.50 -31.75
N LEU A 17 -55.56 18.55 -32.00
CA LEU A 17 -56.60 19.00 -31.08
C LEU A 17 -57.80 18.04 -31.13
N SER A 18 -58.01 17.28 -30.05
CA SER A 18 -59.27 16.59 -29.82
C SER A 18 -60.36 17.58 -29.39
N SER A 19 -61.64 17.27 -29.66
CA SER A 19 -62.79 18.16 -29.37
C SER A 19 -63.09 18.39 -27.88
N CYS A 20 -62.17 18.05 -26.97
CA CYS A 20 -62.35 18.24 -25.53
C CYS A 20 -61.82 19.61 -25.08
N GLY A 21 -62.72 20.58 -24.87
CA GLY A 21 -62.35 21.94 -24.45
C GLY A 21 -61.50 22.01 -23.17
N GLY A 22 -61.62 21.01 -22.28
CA GLY A 22 -60.81 20.92 -21.06
C GLY A 22 -59.33 20.65 -21.31
N LEU A 23 -59.01 19.70 -22.21
CA LEU A 23 -57.62 19.39 -22.59
C LEU A 23 -57.01 20.53 -23.42
N ASN A 24 -57.78 21.11 -24.35
CA ASN A 24 -57.31 22.23 -25.17
C ASN A 24 -56.90 23.45 -24.33
N LYS A 25 -57.58 23.70 -23.21
CA LYS A 25 -57.18 24.73 -22.25
C LYS A 25 -55.84 24.40 -21.59
N MET A 26 -55.64 23.16 -21.15
CA MET A 26 -54.38 22.74 -20.50
C MET A 26 -53.18 22.81 -21.45
N VAL A 27 -53.38 22.51 -22.74
CA VAL A 27 -52.35 22.69 -23.78
C VAL A 27 -52.02 24.17 -23.97
N LYS A 28 -53.04 25.03 -24.12
CA LYS A 28 -52.84 26.48 -24.32
C LYS A 28 -52.13 27.15 -23.14
N ASP A 29 -52.45 26.71 -21.93
CA ASP A 29 -51.96 27.31 -20.68
C ASP A 29 -50.74 26.55 -20.13
N SER A 30 -50.13 25.63 -20.87
CA SER A 30 -49.06 24.73 -20.38
C SER A 30 -47.84 25.48 -19.84
N GLY A 31 -47.52 26.64 -20.41
CA GLY A 31 -46.46 27.54 -19.92
C GLY A 31 -46.70 28.15 -18.54
N MET A 32 -47.89 27.97 -17.94
CA MET A 32 -48.16 28.42 -16.56
C MET A 32 -47.65 27.45 -15.50
N VAL A 33 -47.25 26.23 -15.88
CA VAL A 33 -46.75 25.21 -14.95
C VAL A 33 -45.30 25.52 -14.59
N GLY A 34 -45.01 25.57 -13.30
CA GLY A 34 -43.65 25.79 -12.78
C GLY A 34 -42.90 24.47 -12.62
N TYR A 35 -41.63 24.46 -13.01
CA TYR A 35 -40.73 23.30 -12.85
C TYR A 35 -39.46 23.73 -12.13
N GLN A 36 -38.98 22.89 -11.21
CA GLN A 36 -37.70 23.07 -10.55
C GLN A 36 -36.95 21.74 -10.50
N VAL A 37 -35.73 21.72 -11.04
CA VAL A 37 -34.84 20.55 -11.01
C VAL A 37 -33.85 20.70 -9.87
N THR A 38 -33.57 19.60 -9.17
CA THR A 38 -32.54 19.49 -8.14
C THR A 38 -31.70 18.23 -8.40
N PRO A 39 -30.36 18.35 -8.55
CA PRO A 39 -29.60 19.60 -8.65
C PRO A 39 -29.94 20.40 -9.92
N SER A 40 -29.65 21.70 -9.94
CA SER A 40 -29.95 22.57 -11.09
C SER A 40 -29.05 22.32 -12.32
N VAL A 41 -27.90 21.70 -12.08
CA VAL A 41 -27.02 21.10 -13.08
C VAL A 41 -26.82 19.67 -12.61
N LEU A 42 -27.05 18.68 -13.46
CA LEU A 42 -26.92 17.28 -13.05
C LEU A 42 -25.45 16.93 -12.84
N GLU A 43 -25.18 16.09 -11.85
CA GLU A 43 -23.84 15.67 -11.47
C GLU A 43 -23.83 14.15 -11.32
N MET A 44 -22.78 13.51 -11.84
CA MET A 44 -22.56 12.08 -11.65
C MET A 44 -21.76 11.85 -10.38
N HIS A 45 -22.23 10.93 -9.53
CA HIS A 45 -21.54 10.47 -8.34
C HIS A 45 -21.56 8.94 -8.30
N GLY A 46 -20.39 8.31 -8.20
CA GLY A 46 -20.31 6.85 -8.09
C GLY A 46 -20.83 6.07 -9.30
N GLY A 47 -20.92 6.71 -10.48
CA GLY A 47 -21.51 6.12 -11.69
C GLY A 47 -23.03 6.33 -11.82
N GLU A 48 -23.67 6.96 -10.84
CA GLU A 48 -25.10 7.23 -10.81
C GLU A 48 -25.38 8.74 -10.88
N VAL A 49 -26.56 9.09 -11.37
CA VAL A 49 -27.05 10.47 -11.45
C VAL A 49 -28.41 10.54 -10.79
N ASP A 50 -28.50 11.34 -9.74
CA ASP A 50 -29.75 11.62 -9.05
C ASP A 50 -30.40 12.88 -9.62
N VAL A 51 -31.71 12.80 -9.87
CA VAL A 51 -32.50 13.95 -10.27
C VAL A 51 -33.84 13.96 -9.57
N LYS A 52 -34.19 15.11 -9.01
CA LYS A 52 -35.53 15.42 -8.51
C LYS A 52 -36.12 16.55 -9.32
N VAL A 53 -37.36 16.38 -9.77
CA VAL A 53 -38.11 17.44 -10.45
C VAL A 53 -39.38 17.74 -9.65
N ASP A 54 -39.48 18.97 -9.16
CA ASP A 54 -40.67 19.53 -8.52
C ASP A 54 -41.52 20.24 -9.57
N VAL A 55 -42.82 19.96 -9.57
CA VAL A 55 -43.82 20.52 -10.49
C VAL A 55 -44.85 21.29 -9.69
N ASN A 56 -45.15 22.53 -10.11
CA ASN A 56 -46.10 23.43 -9.47
C ASN A 56 -47.20 23.83 -10.46
N TYR A 57 -48.43 23.44 -10.15
CA TYR A 57 -49.61 23.80 -10.91
C TYR A 57 -50.33 24.97 -10.26
N PRO A 58 -50.59 26.05 -11.01
CA PRO A 58 -51.36 27.17 -10.49
C PRO A 58 -52.84 26.81 -10.37
N ALA A 59 -53.55 27.59 -9.56
CA ALA A 59 -55.01 27.54 -9.51
C ALA A 59 -55.63 27.70 -10.91
N LYS A 60 -56.74 27.02 -11.14
CA LYS A 60 -57.58 27.03 -12.34
C LYS A 60 -56.93 26.43 -13.60
N TYR A 61 -55.79 25.76 -13.46
CA TYR A 61 -55.11 25.04 -14.54
C TYR A 61 -55.56 23.58 -14.66
N PHE A 62 -55.36 22.77 -13.62
CA PHE A 62 -55.45 21.31 -13.69
C PHE A 62 -56.89 20.84 -13.82
N ASN A 63 -57.28 20.28 -14.98
CA ASN A 63 -58.67 19.89 -15.21
C ASN A 63 -59.12 18.80 -14.21
N LYS A 64 -60.28 18.99 -13.59
CA LYS A 64 -60.82 18.08 -12.55
C LYS A 64 -60.92 16.62 -13.00
N LYS A 65 -61.07 16.35 -14.30
CA LYS A 65 -61.25 15.00 -14.86
C LYS A 65 -60.05 14.47 -15.65
N ALA A 66 -58.93 15.20 -15.65
CA ALA A 66 -57.75 14.80 -16.40
C ALA A 66 -56.79 13.95 -15.57
N VAL A 67 -56.13 13.02 -16.23
CA VAL A 67 -54.89 12.38 -15.77
C VAL A 67 -53.76 13.01 -16.57
N VAL A 68 -52.71 13.46 -15.89
CA VAL A 68 -51.50 14.04 -16.52
C VAL A 68 -50.33 13.13 -16.21
N THR A 69 -49.60 12.73 -17.25
CA THR A 69 -48.38 11.95 -17.16
C THR A 69 -47.22 12.81 -17.60
N LEU A 70 -46.25 13.03 -16.70
CA LEU A 70 -44.99 13.69 -16.99
C LEU A 70 -43.88 12.64 -17.01
N THR A 71 -43.34 12.34 -18.18
CA THR A 71 -42.25 11.37 -18.32
C THR A 71 -40.93 12.13 -18.44
N PRO A 72 -40.01 12.01 -17.48
CA PRO A 72 -38.67 12.56 -17.66
C PRO A 72 -37.94 11.75 -18.74
N VAL A 73 -37.36 12.44 -19.73
CA VAL A 73 -36.63 11.82 -20.83
C VAL A 73 -35.29 12.52 -20.97
N LEU A 74 -34.20 11.75 -20.80
CA LEU A 74 -32.85 12.21 -21.06
C LEU A 74 -32.53 11.95 -22.53
N ARG A 75 -32.23 13.00 -23.30
CA ARG A 75 -31.88 12.92 -24.73
C ARG A 75 -30.40 13.21 -24.90
N TYR A 76 -29.68 12.40 -25.67
CA TYR A 76 -28.24 12.56 -25.88
C TYR A 76 -27.82 12.01 -27.25
N GLU A 77 -26.57 12.26 -27.64
CA GLU A 77 -26.04 11.71 -28.89
C GLU A 77 -26.09 10.18 -28.85
N GLY A 78 -26.85 9.57 -29.78
CA GLY A 78 -27.00 8.13 -29.87
C GLY A 78 -28.23 7.53 -29.20
N GLY A 79 -29.07 8.30 -28.51
CA GLY A 79 -30.33 7.78 -27.98
C GLY A 79 -31.09 8.67 -26.99
N GLU A 80 -32.15 8.10 -26.43
CA GLU A 80 -32.90 8.69 -25.32
C GLU A 80 -33.20 7.65 -24.24
N LYS A 81 -33.30 8.10 -23.00
CA LYS A 81 -33.60 7.27 -21.82
C LYS A 81 -34.79 7.87 -21.08
N ALA A 82 -35.94 7.20 -21.18
CA ALA A 82 -37.10 7.53 -20.37
C ALA A 82 -36.89 7.05 -18.92
N LEU A 83 -37.26 7.88 -17.96
CA LEU A 83 -37.20 7.61 -16.53
C LEU A 83 -38.62 7.37 -15.98
N GLU A 84 -38.73 6.99 -14.70
CA GLU A 84 -40.04 6.73 -14.08
C GLU A 84 -40.93 7.98 -14.15
N PRO A 85 -42.16 7.85 -14.69
CA PRO A 85 -43.04 8.99 -14.90
C PRO A 85 -43.75 9.42 -13.61
N LEU A 86 -44.09 10.71 -13.55
CA LEU A 86 -45.00 11.26 -12.57
C LEU A 86 -46.43 11.27 -13.12
N VAL A 87 -47.32 10.49 -12.51
CA VAL A 87 -48.75 10.48 -12.87
C VAL A 87 -49.55 11.23 -11.82
N LEU A 88 -50.30 12.23 -12.28
CA LEU A 88 -51.16 13.09 -11.47
C LEU A 88 -52.59 13.04 -11.99
N GLN A 89 -53.54 13.32 -11.11
CA GLN A 89 -54.95 13.32 -11.51
C GLN A 89 -55.71 14.54 -10.98
N GLY A 90 -56.80 14.88 -11.66
CA GLY A 90 -57.73 15.89 -11.18
C GLY A 90 -58.61 15.35 -10.06
N GLU A 91 -59.20 16.26 -9.28
CA GLU A 91 -60.01 15.94 -8.09
C GLU A 91 -61.29 15.12 -8.36
N ASP A 92 -61.76 15.03 -9.61
CA ASP A 92 -62.92 14.20 -10.01
C ASP A 92 -62.53 12.83 -10.60
N VAL A 93 -61.23 12.52 -10.70
CA VAL A 93 -60.74 11.21 -11.19
C VAL A 93 -60.73 10.21 -10.03
N THR A 94 -61.18 8.98 -10.27
CA THR A 94 -61.33 7.92 -9.25
C THR A 94 -60.13 6.98 -9.15
N ASP A 95 -59.09 7.18 -9.97
CA ASP A 95 -57.84 6.43 -9.89
C ASP A 95 -57.08 6.78 -8.59
N ASN A 96 -55.97 6.09 -8.32
CA ASN A 96 -55.21 6.26 -7.08
C ASN A 96 -53.90 7.07 -7.27
N ASN A 97 -53.87 7.99 -8.24
CA ASN A 97 -52.74 8.90 -8.43
C ASN A 97 -52.87 10.14 -7.53
N LYS A 98 -51.79 10.91 -7.39
CA LYS A 98 -51.79 12.11 -6.57
C LYS A 98 -52.76 13.16 -7.15
N PRO A 99 -53.78 13.63 -6.40
CA PRO A 99 -54.73 14.61 -6.90
C PRO A 99 -54.13 16.04 -6.89
N ILE A 100 -54.48 16.83 -7.90
CA ILE A 100 -54.19 18.28 -7.99
C ILE A 100 -55.54 19.02 -8.01
N SER A 101 -55.71 20.00 -7.11
CA SER A 101 -56.96 20.75 -7.01
C SER A 101 -57.09 21.74 -8.17
N TYR A 102 -58.27 21.81 -8.77
CA TYR A 102 -58.54 22.83 -9.78
C TYR A 102 -58.59 24.23 -9.15
N ASP A 103 -59.18 24.38 -7.96
CA ASP A 103 -59.36 25.70 -7.35
C ASP A 103 -58.11 26.20 -6.62
N GLY A 104 -57.38 25.29 -5.99
CA GLY A 104 -56.18 25.62 -5.21
C GLY A 104 -54.85 25.43 -5.95
N GLY A 105 -54.84 24.75 -7.09
CA GLY A 105 -53.60 24.26 -7.71
C GLY A 105 -52.97 23.12 -6.90
N GLY A 106 -51.67 22.92 -7.05
CA GLY A 106 -50.97 21.90 -6.27
C GLY A 106 -49.51 21.74 -6.66
N ASN A 107 -48.80 20.93 -5.88
CA ASN A 107 -47.41 20.55 -6.17
C ASN A 107 -47.26 19.04 -6.22
N ALA A 108 -46.27 18.58 -6.96
CA ALA A 108 -45.85 17.19 -6.99
C ALA A 108 -44.37 17.10 -7.32
N SER A 109 -43.78 15.95 -7.06
CA SER A 109 -42.38 15.71 -7.36
C SER A 109 -42.16 14.27 -7.78
N VAL A 110 -41.11 14.08 -8.57
CA VAL A 110 -40.58 12.76 -8.93
C VAL A 110 -39.08 12.78 -8.74
N SER A 111 -38.55 11.69 -8.20
CA SER A 111 -37.12 11.47 -8.01
C SER A 111 -36.73 10.23 -8.80
N ASN A 112 -35.65 10.33 -9.55
CA ASN A 112 -35.07 9.26 -10.33
C ASN A 112 -33.57 9.17 -10.05
N THR A 113 -33.06 7.96 -10.12
CA THR A 113 -31.62 7.65 -10.12
C THR A 113 -31.35 6.80 -11.35
N PHE A 114 -30.29 7.10 -12.09
CA PHE A 114 -29.91 6.32 -13.25
C PHE A 114 -28.40 6.26 -13.45
N THR A 115 -27.95 5.10 -13.94
CA THR A 115 -26.54 4.89 -14.29
C THR A 115 -26.15 5.80 -15.45
N TYR A 116 -25.01 6.46 -15.28
CA TYR A 116 -24.37 7.33 -16.26
C TYR A 116 -23.71 6.55 -17.38
N GLU A 117 -23.79 7.08 -18.60
CA GLU A 117 -23.06 6.60 -19.77
C GLU A 117 -22.36 7.78 -20.45
N ASP A 118 -21.18 7.56 -21.05
CA ASP A 118 -20.33 8.63 -21.60
C ASP A 118 -21.06 9.61 -22.56
N PRO A 119 -21.96 9.18 -23.45
CA PRO A 119 -22.71 10.11 -24.31
C PRO A 119 -23.62 11.08 -23.55
N MET A 120 -24.03 10.74 -22.32
CA MET A 120 -24.93 11.54 -21.49
C MET A 120 -24.30 12.83 -20.96
N MET A 121 -22.98 13.01 -21.09
CA MET A 121 -22.29 14.25 -20.74
C MET A 121 -22.92 15.47 -21.42
N MET A 122 -23.24 15.33 -22.71
CA MET A 122 -23.94 16.33 -23.53
C MET A 122 -25.40 15.91 -23.76
N SER A 123 -26.12 15.70 -22.67
CA SER A 123 -27.54 15.39 -22.70
C SER A 123 -28.41 16.64 -22.51
N GLU A 124 -29.70 16.47 -22.75
CA GLU A 124 -30.74 17.41 -22.37
C GLU A 124 -31.84 16.62 -21.65
N LEU A 125 -32.19 17.03 -20.44
CA LEU A 125 -33.31 16.44 -19.71
C LEU A 125 -34.59 17.19 -20.08
N TYR A 126 -35.62 16.46 -20.47
CA TYR A 126 -36.95 16.97 -20.74
C TYR A 126 -38.00 16.32 -19.85
N PHE A 127 -39.12 16.99 -19.64
CA PHE A 127 -40.39 16.32 -19.44
C PHE A 127 -41.15 16.25 -20.75
N THR A 128 -41.55 15.05 -21.16
CA THR A 128 -42.59 14.85 -22.18
C THR A 128 -43.92 14.71 -21.46
N VAL A 129 -44.83 15.66 -21.69
CA VAL A 129 -46.07 15.79 -20.92
C VAL A 129 -47.28 15.42 -21.76
N SER A 130 -48.09 14.51 -21.25
CA SER A 130 -49.37 14.15 -21.87
C SER A 130 -50.52 14.23 -20.86
N ALA A 131 -51.73 14.47 -21.36
CA ALA A 131 -52.94 14.47 -20.54
C ALA A 131 -54.04 13.66 -21.21
N ALA A 132 -54.87 13.00 -20.40
CA ALA A 132 -55.99 12.20 -20.87
C ALA A 132 -57.26 12.52 -20.06
N ILE A 133 -58.41 12.56 -20.75
CA ILE A 133 -59.74 12.51 -20.15
C ILE A 133 -60.48 11.35 -20.81
N LYS A 134 -60.65 10.24 -20.09
CA LYS A 134 -61.17 8.98 -20.62
C LYS A 134 -60.32 8.50 -21.82
N ASP A 135 -60.94 8.37 -23.00
CA ASP A 135 -60.34 7.92 -24.26
C ASP A 135 -59.64 9.03 -25.05
N LYS A 136 -59.81 10.30 -24.64
CA LYS A 136 -59.22 11.45 -25.34
C LYS A 136 -57.89 11.82 -24.71
N THR A 137 -56.85 11.90 -25.54
CA THR A 137 -55.51 12.35 -25.14
C THR A 137 -55.20 13.73 -25.73
N ALA A 138 -54.23 14.40 -25.12
CA ALA A 138 -53.59 15.61 -25.60
C ALA A 138 -52.11 15.58 -25.24
N ASP A 139 -51.28 16.01 -26.19
CA ASP A 139 -49.86 16.29 -25.99
C ASP A 139 -49.71 17.72 -25.46
N LEU A 140 -49.07 17.86 -24.30
CA LEU A 140 -48.83 19.15 -23.65
C LEU A 140 -47.42 19.71 -24.00
N GLY A 141 -46.67 18.97 -24.81
CA GLY A 141 -45.34 19.32 -25.31
C GLY A 141 -44.20 18.86 -24.41
N ASP A 142 -43.00 19.24 -24.86
CA ASP A 142 -41.77 18.98 -24.13
C ASP A 142 -41.33 20.22 -23.35
N VAL A 143 -40.90 20.00 -22.11
CA VAL A 143 -40.36 21.03 -21.22
C VAL A 143 -38.90 20.72 -20.96
N LYS A 144 -37.98 21.58 -21.41
CA LYS A 144 -36.56 21.40 -21.09
C LYS A 144 -36.31 21.72 -19.62
N LEU A 145 -35.64 20.79 -18.93
CA LEU A 145 -35.42 20.79 -17.49
C LEU A 145 -33.97 21.10 -17.12
N ALA A 146 -33.01 20.45 -17.77
CA ALA A 146 -31.57 20.61 -17.49
C ALA A 146 -30.71 20.35 -18.73
N ASP A 147 -29.48 20.87 -18.69
CA ASP A 147 -28.44 20.71 -19.71
C ASP A 147 -27.28 19.89 -19.15
N GLY A 148 -26.98 18.79 -19.84
CA GLY A 148 -25.87 17.86 -19.65
C GLY A 148 -25.67 17.35 -18.22
N ILE A 149 -24.52 16.71 -18.01
CA ILE A 149 -24.14 16.11 -16.73
C ILE A 149 -22.67 16.40 -16.45
N ILE A 150 -22.36 16.99 -15.29
CA ILE A 150 -21.00 17.12 -14.79
C ILE A 150 -20.50 15.71 -14.41
N ALA A 151 -19.46 15.25 -15.09
CA ALA A 151 -18.84 13.94 -14.86
C ALA A 151 -17.36 14.06 -14.47
N THR A 152 -17.02 15.09 -13.68
CA THR A 152 -15.67 15.34 -13.14
C THR A 152 -15.07 14.16 -12.36
N PRO A 153 -15.84 13.31 -11.65
CA PRO A 153 -15.27 12.11 -11.02
C PRO A 153 -14.60 11.13 -11.98
N LEU A 154 -14.96 11.14 -13.28
CA LEU A 154 -14.30 10.30 -14.29
C LEU A 154 -12.84 10.70 -14.55
N LEU A 155 -12.41 11.87 -14.07
CA LEU A 155 -11.02 12.30 -14.20
C LEU A 155 -10.08 11.53 -13.26
N VAL A 156 -10.60 10.69 -12.35
CA VAL A 156 -9.79 9.89 -11.42
C VAL A 156 -8.75 9.02 -12.14
N MET A 157 -7.48 9.16 -11.75
CA MET A 157 -6.43 8.28 -12.25
C MET A 157 -6.52 6.93 -11.55
N THR A 158 -6.80 5.87 -12.31
CA THR A 158 -6.84 4.51 -11.75
C THR A 158 -5.44 3.90 -11.79
N ASN A 159 -4.60 4.30 -10.85
CA ASN A 159 -3.19 3.90 -10.73
C ASN A 159 -2.87 3.36 -9.32
N PRO A 160 -3.56 2.28 -8.86
CA PRO A 160 -3.32 1.77 -7.53
C PRO A 160 -1.88 1.28 -7.39
N LYS A 161 -1.32 1.52 -6.21
CA LYS A 161 0.06 1.22 -5.85
C LYS A 161 0.19 -0.19 -5.31
N THR A 162 1.21 -0.90 -5.78
CA THR A 162 1.58 -2.23 -5.30
C THR A 162 2.83 -2.17 -4.42
N ILE A 163 2.87 -3.03 -3.40
CA ILE A 163 3.90 -3.04 -2.37
C ILE A 163 4.82 -4.26 -2.57
N LEU A 164 6.13 -4.03 -2.43
CA LEU A 164 7.17 -5.04 -2.50
C LEU A 164 7.52 -5.54 -1.08
N PHE A 165 7.82 -6.83 -0.93
CA PHE A 165 8.55 -7.31 0.25
C PHE A 165 10.05 -7.03 0.12
N GLY A 166 10.65 -6.50 1.18
CA GLY A 166 12.11 -6.36 1.27
C GLY A 166 12.85 -7.71 1.25
N ASN A 167 14.13 -7.64 0.89
CA ASN A 167 15.07 -8.73 1.10
C ASN A 167 15.76 -8.60 2.47
N GLN A 168 16.49 -9.63 2.85
CA GLN A 168 17.29 -9.71 4.07
C GLN A 168 18.78 -9.94 3.75
N PHE A 169 19.21 -9.56 2.53
CA PHE A 169 20.58 -9.71 2.11
C PHE A 169 21.50 -8.85 2.98
N LYS A 170 22.61 -9.46 3.42
CA LYS A 170 23.69 -8.78 4.12
C LYS A 170 24.98 -9.18 3.44
N GLN A 171 25.69 -8.20 2.88
CA GLN A 171 26.98 -8.47 2.26
C GLN A 171 28.02 -8.88 3.31
N ILE A 172 27.98 -8.33 4.52
CA ILE A 172 28.93 -8.67 5.57
C ILE A 172 28.16 -9.33 6.73
N VAL A 173 28.51 -10.56 7.03
CA VAL A 173 27.92 -11.34 8.13
C VAL A 173 29.02 -11.69 9.14
N PRO A 174 28.99 -11.10 10.35
CA PRO A 174 29.90 -11.48 11.42
C PRO A 174 29.66 -12.93 11.87
N GLU A 175 30.73 -13.69 12.05
CA GLU A 175 30.72 -15.05 12.60
C GLU A 175 31.73 -15.16 13.75
N THR A 176 31.34 -15.89 14.80
CA THR A 176 32.19 -16.19 15.94
C THR A 176 32.25 -17.70 16.16
N TYR A 177 33.46 -18.24 16.20
CA TYR A 177 33.73 -19.64 16.50
C TYR A 177 34.42 -19.75 17.85
N GLN A 178 33.97 -20.71 18.67
CA GLN A 178 34.54 -20.97 19.99
C GLN A 178 34.89 -22.44 20.14
N ALA A 179 36.04 -22.71 20.77
CA ALA A 179 36.48 -24.07 21.09
C ALA A 179 37.36 -24.06 22.33
N ASP A 180 37.32 -25.15 23.10
CA ASP A 180 38.08 -25.27 24.34
C ASP A 180 39.13 -26.40 24.28
N ILE A 181 40.35 -26.10 24.73
CA ILE A 181 41.30 -27.14 25.13
C ILE A 181 41.22 -27.31 26.64
N LYS A 182 40.86 -28.53 27.10
CA LYS A 182 40.76 -28.83 28.53
C LYS A 182 42.04 -29.45 29.08
N TYR A 183 42.32 -29.19 30.35
CA TYR A 183 43.53 -29.62 31.04
C TYR A 183 43.22 -30.52 32.23
N VAL A 184 44.17 -31.41 32.54
CA VAL A 184 44.16 -32.18 33.79
C VAL A 184 44.46 -31.24 34.97
N ILE A 185 43.97 -31.60 36.16
CA ILE A 185 44.27 -30.87 37.39
C ILE A 185 45.79 -30.64 37.55
N ASN A 186 46.18 -29.43 37.95
CA ASN A 186 47.58 -29.01 38.14
C ASN A 186 48.50 -29.19 36.92
N GLN A 187 47.95 -29.40 35.71
CA GLN A 187 48.72 -29.52 34.47
C GLN A 187 48.37 -28.41 33.49
N ALA A 188 49.34 -28.09 32.63
CA ALA A 188 49.21 -27.12 31.55
C ALA A 188 49.48 -27.72 30.17
N GLU A 189 49.80 -29.02 30.07
CA GLU A 189 50.15 -29.61 28.77
C GLU A 189 48.92 -29.96 27.95
N VAL A 190 48.94 -29.56 26.68
CA VAL A 190 47.89 -29.89 25.70
C VAL A 190 48.00 -31.37 25.33
N ARG A 191 46.96 -32.15 25.62
CA ARG A 191 46.94 -33.59 25.32
C ARG A 191 46.50 -33.84 23.88
N LYS A 192 47.03 -34.89 23.25
CA LYS A 192 46.64 -35.31 21.89
C LYS A 192 45.13 -35.54 21.75
N SER A 193 44.49 -36.08 22.77
CA SER A 193 43.04 -36.33 22.79
C SER A 193 42.21 -35.05 22.74
N GLU A 194 42.72 -33.93 23.24
CA GLU A 194 42.07 -32.62 23.16
C GLU A 194 42.24 -32.03 21.76
N MET A 195 43.44 -32.18 21.18
CA MET A 195 43.74 -31.68 19.83
C MET A 195 42.89 -32.35 18.74
N SER A 196 42.33 -33.54 19.01
CA SER A 196 41.49 -34.30 18.07
C SER A 196 39.98 -34.12 18.29
N LYS A 197 39.56 -33.25 19.20
CA LYS A 197 38.13 -32.98 19.42
C LYS A 197 37.51 -32.29 18.20
N GLU A 198 36.24 -32.55 17.97
CA GLU A 198 35.49 -31.99 16.82
C GLU A 198 35.52 -30.45 16.81
N GLU A 199 35.33 -29.81 17.97
CA GLU A 199 35.38 -28.34 18.10
C GLU A 199 36.75 -27.75 17.71
N ILE A 200 37.83 -28.44 18.08
CA ILE A 200 39.20 -28.03 17.75
C ILE A 200 39.53 -28.30 16.28
N ALA A 201 39.06 -29.42 15.73
CA ALA A 201 39.19 -29.70 14.30
C ALA A 201 38.48 -28.63 13.46
N LYS A 202 37.26 -28.24 13.85
CA LYS A 202 36.49 -27.16 13.23
C LYS A 202 37.17 -25.80 13.36
N LEU A 203 37.74 -25.47 14.52
CA LEU A 203 38.55 -24.26 14.72
C LEU A 203 39.71 -24.20 13.72
N ASN A 204 40.49 -25.27 13.63
CA ASN A 204 41.67 -25.33 12.74
C ASN A 204 41.28 -25.26 11.27
N GLU A 205 40.20 -25.93 10.87
CA GLU A 205 39.66 -25.83 9.51
C GLU A 205 39.18 -24.42 9.21
N THR A 206 38.47 -23.79 10.13
CA THR A 206 37.98 -22.42 10.02
C THR A 206 39.13 -21.43 9.81
N LEU A 207 40.17 -21.50 10.64
CA LEU A 207 41.37 -20.68 10.49
C LEU A 207 42.11 -20.95 9.19
N LYS A 208 42.20 -22.22 8.77
CA LYS A 208 42.82 -22.56 7.48
C LYS A 208 42.02 -21.98 6.31
N ASN A 209 40.69 -21.95 6.40
CA ASN A 209 39.84 -21.43 5.34
C ASN A 209 40.00 -19.92 5.13
N THR A 210 40.38 -19.15 6.17
CA THR A 210 40.62 -17.70 6.01
C THR A 210 41.85 -17.39 5.16
N SER A 211 42.82 -18.30 4.99
CA SER A 211 44.00 -18.08 4.14
C SER A 211 43.78 -18.43 2.66
N VAL A 212 42.71 -19.16 2.35
CA VAL A 212 42.40 -19.60 0.97
C VAL A 212 41.11 -19.00 0.42
N ASN A 213 40.26 -18.45 1.29
CA ASN A 213 39.02 -17.81 0.91
C ASN A 213 39.05 -16.34 1.30
N GLU A 214 39.29 -15.47 0.31
CA GLU A 214 39.32 -14.01 0.46
C GLU A 214 38.00 -13.42 0.98
N ARG A 215 36.90 -14.21 0.98
CA ARG A 215 35.59 -13.83 1.52
C ARG A 215 35.42 -14.16 3.00
N LEU A 216 36.44 -14.68 3.67
CA LEU A 216 36.46 -14.88 5.12
C LEU A 216 37.52 -13.97 5.72
N ASP A 217 37.08 -12.79 6.17
CA ASP A 217 37.96 -11.77 6.72
C ASP A 217 38.12 -11.97 8.23
N LEU A 218 39.32 -12.30 8.67
CA LEU A 218 39.64 -12.56 10.07
C LEU A 218 39.71 -11.24 10.84
N LYS A 219 38.86 -11.07 11.86
CA LYS A 219 38.82 -9.86 12.70
C LYS A 219 39.50 -10.00 14.05
N GLY A 220 39.73 -11.22 14.51
CA GLY A 220 40.48 -11.44 15.73
C GLY A 220 40.49 -12.88 16.17
N ILE A 221 41.56 -13.27 16.85
CA ILE A 221 41.69 -14.53 17.57
C ILE A 221 42.04 -14.19 19.01
N GLU A 222 41.17 -14.58 19.93
CA GLU A 222 41.41 -14.46 21.37
C GLU A 222 41.64 -15.84 21.98
N ILE A 223 42.70 -15.96 22.78
CA ILE A 223 42.92 -17.09 23.68
C ILE A 223 42.75 -16.60 25.11
N SER A 224 41.74 -17.13 25.80
CA SER A 224 41.53 -16.88 27.22
C SER A 224 41.84 -18.14 28.01
N ALA A 225 42.95 -18.15 28.75
CA ALA A 225 43.44 -19.30 29.53
C ALA A 225 43.09 -19.17 31.01
N TYR A 226 42.60 -20.27 31.59
CA TYR A 226 42.04 -20.29 32.94
C TYR A 226 42.65 -21.39 33.82
N ALA A 227 42.76 -21.13 35.12
CA ALA A 227 42.75 -22.18 36.13
C ALA A 227 41.38 -22.31 36.80
N SER A 228 41.12 -23.48 37.38
CA SER A 228 39.92 -23.72 38.17
C SER A 228 40.11 -23.17 39.58
N PRO A 229 39.04 -22.72 40.26
CA PRO A 229 39.11 -22.23 41.63
C PRO A 229 39.16 -23.38 42.65
N ASP A 230 40.24 -24.16 42.61
CA ASP A 230 40.42 -25.35 43.46
C ASP A 230 41.83 -25.53 44.05
N GLY A 231 42.70 -24.54 43.86
CA GLY A 231 44.07 -24.51 44.38
C GLY A 231 44.46 -23.10 44.85
N GLU A 232 45.63 -22.97 45.49
CA GLU A 232 46.11 -21.67 45.95
C GLU A 232 46.18 -20.64 44.80
N LEU A 233 45.77 -19.40 45.07
CA LEU A 233 45.70 -18.33 44.05
C LEU A 233 47.04 -18.14 43.30
N ASP A 234 48.18 -18.22 44.01
CA ASP A 234 49.52 -18.13 43.42
C ASP A 234 49.82 -19.30 42.47
N LEU A 235 49.34 -20.49 42.79
CA LEU A 235 49.45 -21.66 41.93
C LEU A 235 48.57 -21.50 40.69
N ASN A 236 47.31 -21.08 40.87
CA ASN A 236 46.35 -20.86 39.79
C ASN A 236 46.82 -19.78 38.83
N THR A 237 47.39 -18.69 39.34
CA THR A 237 48.01 -17.62 38.53
C THR A 237 49.13 -18.17 37.65
N LYS A 238 50.06 -18.95 38.23
CA LYS A 238 51.14 -19.59 37.46
C LYS A 238 50.63 -20.63 36.47
N LEU A 239 49.55 -21.34 36.81
CA LEU A 239 48.98 -22.40 35.99
C LEU A 239 48.23 -21.83 34.78
N ALA A 240 47.42 -20.78 34.98
CA ALA A 240 46.76 -20.05 33.91
C ALA A 240 47.78 -19.48 32.92
N GLU A 241 48.87 -18.88 33.42
CA GLU A 241 49.95 -18.35 32.57
C GLU A 241 50.68 -19.45 31.78
N LYS A 242 50.92 -20.63 32.37
CA LYS A 242 51.47 -21.76 31.63
C LYS A 242 50.51 -22.27 30.57
N ARG A 243 49.22 -22.41 30.89
CA ARG A 243 48.18 -22.85 29.95
C ARG A 243 48.07 -21.90 28.77
N LYS A 244 48.09 -20.59 29.05
CA LYS A 244 48.22 -19.53 28.06
C LYS A 244 49.35 -19.81 27.07
N ASN A 245 50.58 -19.97 27.58
CA ASN A 245 51.75 -20.21 26.74
C ASN A 245 51.65 -21.50 25.90
N THR A 246 51.06 -22.58 26.46
CA THR A 246 50.86 -23.83 25.71
C THR A 246 49.78 -23.73 24.64
N ALA A 247 48.71 -22.97 24.91
CA ALA A 247 47.62 -22.71 23.97
C ALA A 247 48.10 -21.79 22.82
N ASP A 248 48.87 -20.76 23.13
CA ASP A 248 49.54 -19.91 22.13
C ASP A 248 50.46 -20.74 21.23
N LYS A 249 51.28 -21.61 21.82
CA LYS A 249 52.18 -22.49 21.06
C LYS A 249 51.40 -23.47 20.17
N TYR A 250 50.25 -23.96 20.65
CA TYR A 250 49.36 -24.79 19.85
C TYR A 250 48.82 -24.01 18.64
N LEU A 251 48.22 -22.84 18.88
CA LEU A 251 47.68 -21.99 17.81
C LEU A 251 48.74 -21.61 16.79
N ALA A 252 49.91 -21.13 17.23
CA ALA A 252 51.02 -20.79 16.34
C ALA A 252 51.47 -21.99 15.48
N GLY A 253 51.42 -23.20 16.05
CA GLY A 253 51.68 -24.44 15.32
C GLY A 253 50.66 -24.72 14.22
N GLU A 254 49.37 -24.56 14.52
CA GLU A 254 48.28 -24.78 13.56
C GLU A 254 48.23 -23.68 12.49
N LEU A 255 48.40 -22.41 12.84
CA LEU A 255 48.53 -21.31 11.88
C LEU A 255 49.69 -21.57 10.90
N LYS A 256 50.86 -21.99 11.42
CA LYS A 256 52.01 -22.35 10.57
C LYS A 256 51.72 -23.53 9.65
N LYS A 257 51.04 -24.58 10.13
CA LYS A 257 50.65 -25.74 9.31
C LYS A 257 49.63 -25.36 8.23
N GLY A 258 48.67 -24.52 8.59
CA GLY A 258 47.64 -23.99 7.69
C GLY A 258 48.13 -22.91 6.74
N LYS A 259 49.38 -22.44 6.91
CA LYS A 259 49.96 -21.29 6.20
C LYS A 259 49.07 -20.05 6.32
N VAL A 260 48.53 -19.85 7.51
CA VAL A 260 47.68 -18.70 7.84
C VAL A 260 48.57 -17.61 8.41
N GLU A 261 48.69 -16.50 7.70
CA GLU A 261 49.33 -15.30 8.20
C GLU A 261 48.30 -14.45 8.94
N VAL A 262 48.59 -14.09 10.18
CA VAL A 262 47.70 -13.29 11.03
C VAL A 262 48.50 -12.09 11.53
N ASP A 263 47.94 -10.90 11.36
CA ASP A 263 48.52 -9.68 11.91
C ASP A 263 48.52 -9.76 13.45
N GLU A 264 49.65 -9.39 14.08
CA GLU A 264 49.78 -9.46 15.54
C GLU A 264 48.71 -8.64 16.28
N SER A 265 48.19 -7.57 15.67
CA SER A 265 47.10 -6.76 16.23
C SER A 265 45.76 -7.49 16.34
N LEU A 266 45.57 -8.58 15.59
CA LEU A 266 44.37 -9.42 15.63
C LEU A 266 44.49 -10.54 16.68
N LEU A 267 45.67 -10.74 17.28
CA LEU A 267 45.90 -11.74 18.30
C LEU A 267 45.78 -11.13 19.69
N SER A 268 44.91 -11.69 20.52
CA SER A 268 44.79 -11.34 21.93
C SER A 268 44.92 -12.59 22.78
N THR A 269 45.74 -12.52 23.81
CA THR A 269 45.94 -13.65 24.72
C THR A 269 45.84 -13.19 26.17
N LEU A 270 44.89 -13.76 26.91
CA LEU A 270 44.55 -13.43 28.28
C LEU A 270 44.83 -14.61 29.22
N SER A 271 45.29 -14.30 30.43
CA SER A 271 45.46 -15.26 31.52
C SER A 271 44.60 -14.81 32.69
N THR A 272 43.65 -15.66 33.08
CA THR A 272 42.77 -15.41 34.23
C THR A 272 43.04 -16.51 35.26
N PRO A 273 43.55 -16.18 36.45
CA PRO A 273 43.88 -17.18 37.46
C PRO A 273 42.70 -18.08 37.78
N GLU A 274 41.51 -17.52 38.04
CA GLU A 274 40.31 -18.28 38.40
C GLU A 274 39.09 -17.75 37.64
N ASP A 275 38.46 -18.62 36.85
CA ASP A 275 37.26 -18.30 36.06
C ASP A 275 35.99 -18.32 36.93
N TRP A 276 35.85 -17.33 37.81
CA TRP A 276 34.68 -17.25 38.69
C TRP A 276 33.37 -16.98 37.93
N ASP A 277 33.42 -16.28 36.81
CA ASP A 277 32.25 -16.04 35.96
C ASP A 277 31.82 -17.31 35.23
N GLY A 278 32.78 -18.07 34.67
CA GLY A 278 32.51 -19.39 34.10
C GLY A 278 32.04 -20.40 35.15
N PHE A 279 32.59 -20.36 36.36
CA PHE A 279 32.12 -21.18 37.48
C PHE A 279 30.67 -20.88 37.81
N LYS A 280 30.32 -19.58 37.92
CA LYS A 280 28.93 -19.14 38.16
C LYS A 280 27.98 -19.67 37.08
N LYS A 281 28.33 -19.48 35.80
CA LYS A 281 27.52 -19.93 34.67
C LYS A 281 27.32 -21.45 34.68
N ALA A 282 28.40 -22.20 34.89
CA ALA A 282 28.32 -23.67 34.98
C ALA A 282 27.44 -24.12 36.16
N MET A 283 27.50 -23.43 37.30
CA MET A 283 26.62 -23.70 38.43
C MET A 283 25.15 -23.40 38.13
N GLU A 284 24.84 -22.29 37.46
CA GLU A 284 23.47 -21.92 37.07
C GLU A 284 22.82 -22.98 36.16
N GLU A 285 23.60 -23.53 35.23
CA GLU A 285 23.19 -24.58 34.29
C GLU A 285 23.13 -25.99 34.92
N SER A 286 23.70 -26.17 36.11
CA SER A 286 23.78 -27.46 36.78
C SER A 286 22.51 -27.85 37.56
N SER A 287 22.42 -29.14 37.89
CA SER A 287 21.44 -29.71 38.81
C SER A 287 22.02 -30.03 40.20
N ILE A 288 23.16 -29.45 40.55
CA ILE A 288 23.86 -29.72 41.82
C ILE A 288 22.99 -29.29 43.01
N GLN A 289 22.95 -30.12 44.05
CA GLN A 289 22.25 -29.80 45.30
C GLN A 289 22.85 -28.52 45.93
N ASP A 290 22.00 -27.69 46.53
CA ASP A 290 22.42 -26.44 47.19
C ASP A 290 23.02 -25.38 46.25
N LYS A 291 22.81 -25.49 44.92
CA LYS A 291 23.29 -24.52 43.93
C LYS A 291 22.95 -23.06 44.26
N GLU A 292 21.75 -22.80 44.78
CA GLU A 292 21.31 -21.44 45.13
C GLU A 292 22.13 -20.85 46.29
N MET A 293 22.56 -21.70 47.23
CA MET A 293 23.46 -21.28 48.30
C MET A 293 24.84 -20.93 47.74
N ILE A 294 25.37 -21.74 46.81
CA ILE A 294 26.66 -21.51 46.16
C ILE A 294 26.64 -20.21 45.32
N LEU A 295 25.58 -19.99 44.53
CA LEU A 295 25.39 -18.75 43.77
C LEU A 295 25.30 -17.53 44.71
N ARG A 296 24.69 -17.70 45.89
CA ARG A 296 24.65 -16.65 46.92
C ARG A 296 26.05 -16.34 47.47
N VAL A 297 26.87 -17.36 47.75
CA VAL A 297 28.28 -17.17 48.17
C VAL A 297 29.05 -16.36 47.13
N LEU A 298 28.91 -16.68 45.84
CA LEU A 298 29.54 -15.93 44.75
C LEU A 298 29.09 -14.46 44.70
N SER A 299 27.83 -14.17 45.05
CA SER A 299 27.29 -12.80 45.09
C SER A 299 27.71 -12.01 46.34
N MET A 300 27.88 -12.69 47.48
CA MET A 300 28.17 -12.07 48.77
C MET A 300 29.66 -11.76 48.95
N HIS A 301 30.53 -12.57 48.35
CA HIS A 301 31.96 -12.41 48.46
C HIS A 301 32.53 -12.06 47.09
N SER A 302 33.44 -11.09 47.02
CA SER A 302 34.22 -10.77 45.81
C SER A 302 35.65 -11.30 45.89
N ASP A 303 36.15 -11.58 47.10
CA ASP A 303 37.48 -12.13 47.32
C ASP A 303 37.53 -13.62 46.90
N PRO A 304 38.46 -14.00 46.00
CA PRO A 304 38.55 -15.35 45.46
C PRO A 304 38.88 -16.41 46.52
N VAL A 305 39.74 -16.08 47.48
CA VAL A 305 40.15 -17.00 48.56
C VAL A 305 38.96 -17.27 49.48
N VAL A 306 38.19 -16.23 49.81
CA VAL A 306 36.98 -16.37 50.63
C VAL A 306 35.92 -17.19 49.89
N ARG A 307 35.69 -16.93 48.59
CA ARG A 307 34.75 -17.71 47.77
C ARG A 307 35.11 -19.19 47.75
N GLU A 308 36.37 -19.50 47.47
CA GLU A 308 36.85 -20.88 47.41
C GLU A 308 36.66 -21.60 48.74
N GLN A 309 37.02 -20.95 49.86
CA GLN A 309 36.90 -21.54 51.19
C GLN A 309 35.44 -21.82 51.58
N GLU A 310 34.54 -20.86 51.35
CA GLU A 310 33.11 -21.02 51.65
C GLU A 310 32.48 -22.15 50.80
N ILE A 311 32.86 -22.26 49.52
CA ILE A 311 32.38 -23.32 48.65
C ILE A 311 32.94 -24.69 49.07
N LYS A 312 34.22 -24.76 49.46
CA LYS A 312 34.86 -25.99 49.97
C LYS A 312 34.24 -26.49 51.28
N ASN A 313 33.69 -25.59 52.10
CA ASN A 313 33.01 -25.96 53.35
C ASN A 313 31.68 -26.70 53.11
N LEU A 314 31.11 -26.64 51.90
CA LEU A 314 29.87 -27.33 51.51
C LEU A 314 30.17 -28.76 51.05
N SER A 315 30.68 -29.61 51.94
CA SER A 315 31.36 -30.88 51.61
C SER A 315 30.66 -31.76 50.56
N ALA A 316 29.35 -32.02 50.70
CA ALA A 316 28.61 -32.89 49.76
C ALA A 316 28.40 -32.24 48.38
N ALA A 317 28.16 -30.93 48.33
CA ALA A 317 28.05 -30.21 47.07
C ALA A 317 29.42 -30.03 46.40
N TYR A 318 30.48 -29.85 47.20
CA TYR A 318 31.84 -29.68 46.71
C TYR A 318 32.38 -30.92 46.00
N GLU A 319 32.08 -32.13 46.49
CA GLU A 319 32.45 -33.38 45.80
C GLU A 319 31.90 -33.41 44.37
N VAL A 320 30.62 -33.09 44.19
CA VAL A 320 29.99 -33.03 42.86
C VAL A 320 30.57 -31.89 42.02
N ILE A 321 30.82 -30.72 42.61
CA ILE A 321 31.49 -29.59 41.92
C ILE A 321 32.89 -29.98 41.42
N ALA A 322 33.66 -30.72 42.23
CA ALA A 322 35.00 -31.16 41.89
C ALA A 322 35.03 -32.19 40.76
N GLU A 323 33.98 -33.00 40.64
CA GLU A 323 33.83 -34.00 39.58
C GLU A 323 33.22 -33.43 38.29
N GLU A 324 32.24 -32.53 38.39
CA GLU A 324 31.43 -32.10 37.24
C GLU A 324 31.79 -30.68 36.74
N ILE A 325 32.11 -29.74 37.64
CA ILE A 325 32.26 -28.31 37.30
C ILE A 325 33.74 -27.92 37.15
N LEU A 326 34.57 -28.18 38.16
CA LEU A 326 35.98 -27.77 38.15
C LEU A 326 36.75 -28.32 36.94
N PRO A 327 36.53 -29.56 36.46
CA PRO A 327 37.23 -30.07 35.28
C PRO A 327 36.92 -29.31 33.99
N ILE A 328 35.69 -28.79 33.81
CA ILE A 328 35.35 -28.01 32.62
C ILE A 328 35.92 -26.59 32.66
N LEU A 329 36.25 -26.07 33.84
CA LEU A 329 36.87 -24.75 34.02
C LEU A 329 38.38 -24.74 33.76
N ARG A 330 39.02 -25.91 33.81
CA ARG A 330 40.45 -26.07 33.48
C ARG A 330 40.63 -26.02 31.96
N ARG A 331 40.58 -24.83 31.37
CA ARG A 331 40.59 -24.69 29.91
C ARG A 331 41.35 -23.48 29.39
N SER A 332 41.72 -23.56 28.13
CA SER A 332 42.05 -22.41 27.29
C SER A 332 40.97 -22.33 26.22
N LYS A 333 40.22 -21.23 26.25
CA LYS A 333 39.14 -20.95 25.32
C LYS A 333 39.68 -20.15 24.14
N PHE A 334 39.46 -20.66 22.94
CA PHE A 334 39.72 -19.97 21.69
C PHE A 334 38.43 -19.29 21.23
N THR A 335 38.51 -18.01 20.87
CA THR A 335 37.42 -17.27 20.24
C THR A 335 37.94 -16.66 18.95
N VAL A 336 37.42 -17.10 17.81
CA VAL A 336 37.76 -16.56 16.49
C VAL A 336 36.59 -15.74 15.99
N ASN A 337 36.83 -14.46 15.74
CA ASN A 337 35.87 -13.53 15.16
C ASN A 337 36.25 -13.26 13.71
N MET A 338 35.28 -13.33 12.81
CA MET A 338 35.47 -13.06 11.39
C MET A 338 34.24 -12.47 10.75
N GLU A 339 34.41 -11.96 9.54
CA GLU A 339 33.35 -11.50 8.68
C GLU A 339 33.30 -12.36 7.42
N LYS A 340 32.13 -12.95 7.15
CA LYS A 340 31.84 -13.57 5.87
C LYS A 340 31.35 -12.50 4.90
N ILE A 341 32.11 -12.30 3.82
CA ILE A 341 31.87 -11.30 2.79
C ILE A 341 31.13 -11.98 1.62
N GLY A 342 29.83 -11.71 1.51
CA GLY A 342 29.01 -12.07 0.35
C GLY A 342 29.41 -11.33 -0.93
N TRP A 343 28.69 -11.60 -2.00
CA TRP A 343 28.92 -10.97 -3.31
C TRP A 343 28.67 -9.46 -3.26
N SER A 344 29.50 -8.67 -3.95
CA SER A 344 29.20 -7.25 -4.21
C SER A 344 28.05 -7.10 -5.21
N ASP A 345 27.52 -5.88 -5.36
CA ASP A 345 26.48 -5.58 -6.34
C ASP A 345 26.92 -5.95 -7.77
N GLU A 346 28.15 -5.62 -8.17
CA GLU A 346 28.72 -5.96 -9.47
C GLU A 346 28.85 -7.46 -9.68
N GLU A 347 29.28 -8.18 -8.63
CA GLU A 347 29.44 -9.63 -8.67
C GLU A 347 28.09 -10.33 -8.78
N LEU A 348 27.08 -9.88 -8.05
CA LEU A 348 25.71 -10.42 -8.15
C LEU A 348 25.12 -10.23 -9.55
N LYS A 349 25.25 -9.03 -10.12
CA LYS A 349 24.85 -8.76 -11.51
C LYS A 349 25.62 -9.65 -12.49
N GLY A 350 26.92 -9.83 -12.29
CA GLY A 350 27.76 -10.71 -13.12
C GLY A 350 27.37 -12.19 -13.01
N LEU A 351 27.09 -12.67 -11.80
CA LEU A 351 26.64 -14.05 -11.54
C LEU A 351 25.26 -14.31 -12.13
N TRP A 352 24.35 -13.34 -12.07
CA TRP A 352 23.05 -13.46 -12.74
C TRP A 352 23.21 -13.72 -14.25
N ILE A 353 24.16 -13.04 -14.89
CA ILE A 353 24.41 -13.19 -16.33
C ILE A 353 25.14 -14.50 -16.65
N SER A 354 26.14 -14.86 -15.85
CA SER A 354 27.07 -15.95 -16.16
C SER A 354 26.70 -17.30 -15.56
N ASN A 355 26.12 -17.31 -14.35
CA ASN A 355 25.83 -18.54 -13.60
C ASN A 355 24.72 -18.33 -12.53
N PRO A 356 23.46 -18.05 -12.93
CA PRO A 356 22.38 -17.69 -12.02
C PRO A 356 21.98 -18.82 -11.05
N ASP A 357 22.33 -20.07 -11.35
CA ASP A 357 22.06 -21.23 -10.49
C ASP A 357 22.89 -21.23 -9.19
N THR A 358 23.92 -20.39 -9.10
CA THR A 358 24.74 -20.24 -7.89
C THR A 358 24.13 -19.31 -6.84
N LEU A 359 23.20 -18.45 -7.25
CA LEU A 359 22.63 -17.43 -6.38
C LEU A 359 21.57 -18.04 -5.46
N ILE A 360 21.67 -17.75 -4.16
CA ILE A 360 20.66 -18.17 -3.18
C ILE A 360 19.50 -17.17 -3.11
N LEU A 361 18.43 -17.53 -2.38
CA LEU A 361 17.20 -16.73 -2.31
C LEU A 361 17.45 -15.25 -1.99
N GLU A 362 18.19 -14.93 -0.92
CA GLU A 362 18.39 -13.52 -0.53
C GLU A 362 19.23 -12.74 -1.56
N GLU A 363 20.21 -13.41 -2.17
CA GLU A 363 21.02 -12.83 -3.25
C GLU A 363 20.15 -12.55 -4.49
N LEU A 364 19.25 -13.46 -4.87
CA LEU A 364 18.31 -13.24 -5.98
C LEU A 364 17.34 -12.10 -5.69
N LEU A 365 16.74 -12.07 -4.49
CA LEU A 365 15.82 -11.01 -4.10
C LEU A 365 16.50 -9.64 -4.09
N TYR A 366 17.78 -9.57 -3.67
CA TYR A 366 18.56 -8.34 -3.71
C TYR A 366 19.03 -7.98 -5.13
N THR A 367 19.48 -8.97 -5.92
CA THR A 367 19.88 -8.78 -7.33
C THR A 367 18.77 -8.14 -8.15
N ALA A 368 17.52 -8.53 -7.92
CA ALA A 368 16.37 -7.93 -8.59
C ALA A 368 16.17 -6.43 -8.26
N THR A 369 16.74 -5.92 -7.17
CA THR A 369 16.73 -4.49 -6.82
C THR A 369 17.87 -3.71 -7.47
N LEU A 370 18.90 -4.40 -7.98
CA LEU A 370 20.09 -3.81 -8.61
C LEU A 370 19.94 -3.60 -10.12
N VAL A 371 18.89 -4.16 -10.72
CA VAL A 371 18.57 -4.04 -12.14
C VAL A 371 17.41 -3.06 -12.34
N ASP A 372 17.35 -2.39 -13.49
CA ASP A 372 16.36 -1.34 -13.73
C ASP A 372 15.16 -1.83 -14.56
N ASP A 373 15.39 -2.65 -15.58
CA ASP A 373 14.36 -3.14 -16.51
C ASP A 373 13.47 -4.23 -15.89
N ASN A 374 12.20 -4.24 -16.29
CA ASN A 374 11.21 -5.14 -15.69
C ASN A 374 11.35 -6.58 -16.20
N GLU A 375 11.84 -6.78 -17.43
CA GLU A 375 12.08 -8.08 -18.03
C GLU A 375 13.12 -8.87 -17.22
N THR A 376 14.25 -8.24 -16.91
CA THR A 376 15.30 -8.84 -16.08
C THR A 376 14.81 -9.07 -14.66
N LYS A 377 14.10 -8.11 -14.04
CA LYS A 377 13.48 -8.31 -12.71
C LYS A 377 12.56 -9.52 -12.68
N LEU A 378 11.72 -9.68 -13.69
CA LEU A 378 10.79 -10.78 -13.80
C LEU A 378 11.52 -12.13 -13.89
N ALA A 379 12.60 -12.19 -14.67
CA ALA A 379 13.44 -13.38 -14.76
C ALA A 379 14.12 -13.72 -13.43
N VAL A 380 14.72 -12.73 -12.74
CA VAL A 380 15.35 -12.93 -11.42
C VAL A 380 14.34 -13.41 -10.38
N TYR A 381 13.17 -12.77 -10.28
CA TYR A 381 12.15 -13.21 -9.33
C TYR A 381 11.54 -14.57 -9.70
N THR A 382 11.45 -14.90 -10.99
CA THR A 382 11.06 -16.26 -11.43
C THR A 382 12.08 -17.28 -10.92
N LYS A 383 13.38 -17.00 -11.07
CA LYS A 383 14.42 -17.87 -10.49
C LYS A 383 14.30 -17.99 -8.98
N ALA A 384 14.01 -16.89 -8.27
CA ALA A 384 13.78 -16.92 -6.83
C ALA A 384 12.60 -17.83 -6.43
N THR A 385 11.52 -17.87 -7.24
CA THR A 385 10.40 -18.81 -7.02
C THR A 385 10.76 -20.26 -7.30
N GLU A 386 11.73 -20.54 -8.20
CA GLU A 386 12.24 -21.90 -8.44
C GLU A 386 13.14 -22.38 -7.30
N VAL A 387 14.04 -21.50 -6.83
CA VAL A 387 14.97 -21.78 -5.72
C VAL A 387 14.23 -21.96 -4.41
N SER A 388 13.16 -21.19 -4.18
CA SER A 388 12.34 -21.29 -2.97
C SER A 388 10.84 -21.19 -3.30
N PRO A 389 10.19 -22.29 -3.72
CA PRO A 389 8.77 -22.29 -4.08
C PRO A 389 7.82 -21.88 -2.94
N GLY A 390 8.25 -22.05 -1.68
CA GLY A 390 7.51 -21.65 -0.47
C GLY A 390 7.78 -20.21 -0.02
N CYS A 391 8.52 -19.40 -0.77
CA CYS A 391 8.79 -18.01 -0.40
C CYS A 391 7.72 -17.05 -0.92
N LEU A 392 6.84 -16.58 -0.04
CA LEU A 392 5.82 -15.58 -0.39
C LEU A 392 6.40 -14.28 -0.98
N ARG A 393 7.61 -13.88 -0.55
CA ARG A 393 8.28 -12.65 -1.01
C ARG A 393 8.64 -12.75 -2.50
N ALA A 394 9.13 -13.90 -2.94
CA ALA A 394 9.49 -14.14 -4.34
C ALA A 394 8.25 -14.07 -5.24
N HIS A 395 7.17 -14.77 -4.87
CA HIS A 395 5.91 -14.75 -5.62
C HIS A 395 5.27 -13.36 -5.66
N ASN A 396 5.22 -12.66 -4.52
CA ASN A 396 4.68 -11.29 -4.48
C ASN A 396 5.51 -10.33 -5.34
N ASN A 397 6.84 -10.35 -5.22
CA ASN A 397 7.68 -9.41 -5.94
C ASN A 397 7.68 -9.71 -7.45
N LYS A 398 7.57 -10.98 -7.86
CA LYS A 398 7.26 -11.38 -9.24
C LYS A 398 5.96 -10.74 -9.73
N GLY A 399 4.86 -10.92 -8.98
CA GLY A 399 3.55 -10.37 -9.34
C GLY A 399 3.55 -8.84 -9.44
N LYS A 400 4.32 -8.16 -8.58
CA LYS A 400 4.48 -6.70 -8.65
C LYS A 400 5.15 -6.26 -9.95
N VAL A 401 6.16 -6.98 -10.43
CA VAL A 401 6.83 -6.67 -11.69
C VAL A 401 5.88 -6.92 -12.86
N GLN A 402 5.16 -8.05 -12.86
CA GLN A 402 4.12 -8.33 -13.87
C GLN A 402 3.05 -7.24 -13.93
N TYR A 403 2.57 -6.79 -12.76
CA TYR A 403 1.64 -5.68 -12.66
C TYR A 403 2.19 -4.39 -13.28
N ALA A 404 3.47 -4.07 -13.04
CA ALA A 404 4.13 -2.89 -13.62
C ALA A 404 4.30 -3.02 -15.15
N MET A 405 4.40 -4.24 -15.67
CA MET A 405 4.44 -4.52 -17.11
C MET A 405 3.05 -4.56 -17.76
N GLY A 406 1.96 -4.42 -16.99
CA GLY A 406 0.59 -4.54 -17.47
C GLY A 406 0.09 -5.98 -17.62
N ASP A 407 0.88 -6.99 -17.25
CA ASP A 407 0.47 -8.40 -17.18
C ASP A 407 -0.37 -8.63 -15.91
N LEU A 408 -1.63 -8.18 -15.95
CA LEU A 408 -2.56 -8.26 -14.82
C LEU A 408 -2.96 -9.70 -14.47
N GLU A 409 -3.06 -10.58 -15.47
CA GLU A 409 -3.39 -11.99 -15.29
C GLU A 409 -2.23 -12.76 -14.61
N GLY A 410 -1.01 -12.54 -15.09
CA GLY A 410 0.18 -13.11 -14.47
C GLY A 410 0.41 -12.55 -13.06
N ALA A 411 0.19 -11.24 -12.85
CA ALA A 411 0.23 -10.64 -11.53
C ALA A 411 -0.77 -11.27 -10.57
N ALA A 412 -2.03 -11.45 -10.98
CA ALA A 412 -3.06 -12.11 -10.18
C ALA A 412 -2.63 -13.53 -9.77
N THR A 413 -2.07 -14.29 -10.73
CA THR A 413 -1.58 -15.66 -10.48
C THR A 413 -0.46 -15.68 -9.44
N SER A 414 0.52 -14.79 -9.58
CA SER A 414 1.66 -14.69 -8.66
C SER A 414 1.24 -14.23 -7.25
N PHE A 415 0.33 -13.25 -7.13
CA PHE A 415 -0.19 -12.83 -5.83
C PHE A 415 -1.03 -13.92 -5.16
N ALA A 416 -1.84 -14.67 -5.93
CA ALA A 416 -2.59 -15.81 -5.41
C ALA A 416 -1.66 -16.93 -4.90
N ALA A 417 -0.56 -17.19 -5.60
CA ALA A 417 0.47 -18.13 -5.14
C ALA A 417 1.11 -17.67 -3.81
N ALA A 418 1.42 -16.38 -3.68
CA ALA A 418 1.91 -15.81 -2.42
C ALA A 418 0.88 -15.95 -1.28
N LYS A 419 -0.39 -15.62 -1.52
CA LYS A 419 -1.48 -15.71 -0.54
C LYS A 419 -1.72 -17.15 -0.07
N LYS A 420 -1.59 -18.13 -0.98
CA LYS A 420 -1.72 -19.56 -0.66
C LYS A 420 -0.65 -20.05 0.34
N ILE A 421 0.55 -19.46 0.29
CA ILE A 421 1.60 -19.74 1.28
C ILE A 421 1.21 -19.16 2.63
N LYS A 422 0.83 -17.88 2.66
CA LYS A 422 0.38 -17.18 3.85
C LYS A 422 -0.42 -15.92 3.49
N ASP A 423 -1.53 -15.69 4.18
CA ASP A 423 -2.27 -14.44 4.08
C ASP A 423 -1.49 -13.27 4.73
N HIS A 424 -1.45 -12.13 4.04
CA HIS A 424 -0.64 -10.98 4.45
C HIS A 424 -1.15 -9.69 3.82
N ASP A 425 -1.14 -8.59 4.59
CA ASP A 425 -1.65 -7.28 4.19
C ASP A 425 -1.06 -6.77 2.86
N ILE A 426 0.28 -6.82 2.70
CA ILE A 426 0.98 -6.49 1.43
C ILE A 426 0.41 -7.25 0.22
N ILE A 427 0.14 -8.55 0.37
CA ILE A 427 -0.37 -9.39 -0.72
C ILE A 427 -1.80 -9.01 -1.04
N ASN A 428 -2.64 -8.82 -0.02
CA ASN A 428 -4.04 -8.39 -0.18
C ASN A 428 -4.13 -7.01 -0.86
N ASN A 429 -3.23 -6.08 -0.55
CA ASN A 429 -3.18 -4.79 -1.22
C ASN A 429 -2.90 -4.97 -2.71
N ASN A 430 -1.96 -5.85 -3.04
CA ASN A 430 -1.59 -6.09 -4.43
C ASN A 430 -2.68 -6.80 -5.23
N ILE A 431 -3.45 -7.69 -4.60
CA ILE A 431 -4.65 -8.29 -5.17
C ILE A 431 -5.71 -7.20 -5.42
N GLY A 432 -5.94 -6.31 -4.45
CA GLY A 432 -6.84 -5.17 -4.61
C GLY A 432 -6.44 -4.24 -5.75
N ALA A 433 -5.13 -4.02 -5.95
CA ALA A 433 -4.62 -3.22 -7.07
C ALA A 433 -4.95 -3.85 -8.43
N VAL A 434 -4.83 -5.18 -8.56
CA VAL A 434 -5.25 -5.90 -9.77
C VAL A 434 -6.76 -5.83 -9.97
N ALA A 435 -7.55 -6.07 -8.91
CA ALA A 435 -9.01 -5.98 -8.97
C ALA A 435 -9.48 -4.60 -9.45
N LEU A 436 -8.89 -3.53 -8.89
CA LEU A 436 -9.23 -2.16 -9.27
C LEU A 436 -8.85 -1.84 -10.72
N LYS A 437 -7.71 -2.35 -11.21
CA LYS A 437 -7.31 -2.22 -12.62
C LYS A 437 -8.25 -2.96 -13.57
N ASN A 438 -8.84 -4.06 -13.13
CA ASN A 438 -9.85 -4.82 -13.88
C ASN A 438 -11.26 -4.22 -13.77
N GLY A 439 -11.45 -3.14 -13.02
CA GLY A 439 -12.75 -2.49 -12.81
C GLY A 439 -13.60 -3.09 -11.69
N ASP A 440 -13.11 -4.11 -10.97
CA ASP A 440 -13.77 -4.66 -9.79
C ASP A 440 -13.52 -3.76 -8.56
N VAL A 441 -14.28 -2.67 -8.48
CA VAL A 441 -14.17 -1.68 -7.39
C VAL A 441 -14.56 -2.29 -6.04
N SER A 442 -15.57 -3.18 -6.01
CA SER A 442 -16.04 -3.82 -4.79
C SER A 442 -15.00 -4.79 -4.22
N GLY A 443 -14.45 -5.67 -5.06
CA GLY A 443 -13.39 -6.60 -4.65
C GLY A 443 -12.10 -5.87 -4.27
N ALA A 444 -11.78 -4.77 -4.96
CA ALA A 444 -10.66 -3.91 -4.57
C ALA A 444 -10.84 -3.31 -3.18
N LYS A 445 -12.02 -2.77 -2.87
CA LYS A 445 -12.34 -2.19 -1.56
C LYS A 445 -12.18 -3.19 -0.42
N GLU A 446 -12.72 -4.40 -0.59
CA GLU A 446 -12.60 -5.48 0.38
C GLU A 446 -11.12 -5.81 0.64
N ALA A 447 -10.35 -6.03 -0.44
CA ALA A 447 -8.95 -6.37 -0.36
C ALA A 447 -8.10 -5.27 0.30
N PHE A 448 -8.31 -3.99 -0.05
CA PHE A 448 -7.58 -2.89 0.56
C PHE A 448 -7.95 -2.67 2.03
N THR A 449 -9.21 -2.84 2.41
CA THR A 449 -9.65 -2.71 3.81
C THR A 449 -9.05 -3.83 4.67
N ALA A 450 -8.90 -5.03 4.13
CA ALA A 450 -8.17 -6.12 4.77
C ALA A 450 -6.65 -5.89 4.86
N SER A 451 -6.13 -4.83 4.25
CA SER A 451 -4.68 -4.53 4.13
C SER A 451 -4.22 -3.31 4.89
N MET A 452 -5.06 -2.66 5.71
CA MET A 452 -4.74 -1.36 6.33
C MET A 452 -3.42 -1.34 7.12
N GLY A 453 -2.91 -2.49 7.59
CA GLY A 453 -1.60 -2.61 8.24
C GLY A 453 -0.38 -2.47 7.32
N ALA A 454 -0.54 -2.47 5.99
CA ALA A 454 0.57 -2.38 5.03
C ALA A 454 1.05 -0.95 4.69
N GLY A 455 0.45 0.09 5.30
CA GLY A 455 0.96 1.47 5.22
C GLY A 455 0.20 2.40 4.26
N SER A 456 0.81 3.55 3.94
CA SER A 456 0.16 4.68 3.27
C SER A 456 -0.29 4.40 1.83
N ASP A 457 0.35 3.46 1.13
CA ASP A 457 -0.05 3.07 -0.23
C ASP A 457 -1.45 2.43 -0.25
N VAL A 458 -1.85 1.74 0.82
CA VAL A 458 -3.20 1.18 0.95
C VAL A 458 -4.23 2.29 1.09
N ASN A 459 -3.92 3.33 1.88
CA ASN A 459 -4.80 4.49 2.03
C ASN A 459 -4.94 5.22 0.69
N TYR A 460 -3.85 5.43 -0.05
CA TYR A 460 -3.93 6.00 -1.41
C TYR A 460 -4.89 5.20 -2.30
N ASN A 461 -4.81 3.87 -2.25
CA ASN A 461 -5.67 2.99 -3.04
C ASN A 461 -7.15 3.07 -2.61
N LEU A 462 -7.43 3.10 -1.31
CA LEU A 462 -8.78 3.34 -0.77
C LEU A 462 -9.33 4.72 -1.15
N GLY A 463 -8.47 5.72 -1.27
CA GLY A 463 -8.86 7.05 -1.77
C GLY A 463 -9.39 7.00 -3.21
N ILE A 464 -8.75 6.20 -4.09
CA ILE A 464 -9.24 5.99 -5.46
C ILE A 464 -10.61 5.30 -5.45
N VAL A 465 -10.78 4.28 -4.60
CA VAL A 465 -12.07 3.58 -4.43
C VAL A 465 -13.14 4.56 -3.97
N GLY A 466 -12.87 5.41 -2.98
CA GLY A 466 -13.82 6.40 -2.49
C GLY A 466 -14.29 7.36 -3.57
N ILE A 467 -13.41 7.84 -4.46
CA ILE A 467 -13.83 8.65 -5.61
C ILE A 467 -14.75 7.87 -6.54
N LYS A 468 -14.41 6.61 -6.85
CA LYS A 468 -15.20 5.75 -7.74
C LYS A 468 -16.56 5.36 -7.17
N GLU A 469 -16.70 5.32 -5.84
CA GLU A 469 -17.98 5.07 -5.15
C GLU A 469 -18.77 6.35 -4.85
N GLY A 470 -18.21 7.54 -5.13
CA GLY A 470 -18.84 8.82 -4.77
C GLY A 470 -18.68 9.22 -3.29
N ASP A 471 -17.95 8.45 -2.48
CA ASP A 471 -17.63 8.79 -1.08
C ASP A 471 -16.38 9.68 -1.01
N TYR A 472 -16.53 10.93 -1.44
CA TYR A 472 -15.43 11.89 -1.50
C TYR A 472 -14.88 12.27 -0.12
N LYS A 473 -15.74 12.27 0.91
CA LYS A 473 -15.32 12.56 2.27
C LYS A 473 -14.33 11.51 2.77
N SER A 474 -14.66 10.22 2.60
CA SER A 474 -13.73 9.15 2.95
C SER A 474 -12.50 9.19 2.05
N ALA A 475 -12.65 9.48 0.75
CA ALA A 475 -11.51 9.60 -0.15
C ALA A 475 -10.48 10.66 0.33
N VAL A 476 -10.95 11.86 0.69
CA VAL A 476 -10.10 12.92 1.27
C VAL A 476 -9.39 12.45 2.54
N ASN A 477 -10.11 11.76 3.44
CA ASN A 477 -9.52 11.23 4.67
C ASN A 477 -8.42 10.19 4.39
N TYR A 478 -8.63 9.32 3.41
CA TYR A 478 -7.66 8.30 3.03
C TYR A 478 -6.42 8.91 2.37
N PHE A 479 -6.56 9.89 1.46
CA PHE A 479 -5.40 10.57 0.88
C PHE A 479 -4.61 11.37 1.92
N GLY A 480 -5.29 11.90 2.95
CA GLY A 480 -4.66 12.70 3.99
C GLY A 480 -4.09 14.01 3.43
N SER A 481 -2.94 14.43 3.96
CA SER A 481 -2.31 15.70 3.57
C SER A 481 -1.29 15.59 2.43
N GLU A 482 -0.97 14.38 1.97
CA GLU A 482 0.05 14.18 0.93
C GLU A 482 -0.47 14.67 -0.44
N PRO A 483 0.17 15.69 -1.04
CA PRO A 483 -0.30 16.23 -2.32
C PRO A 483 -0.20 15.20 -3.45
N SER A 484 -1.32 14.90 -4.09
CA SER A 484 -1.37 14.13 -5.32
C SER A 484 -2.55 14.56 -6.18
N TYR A 485 -2.54 14.18 -7.46
CA TYR A 485 -3.64 14.50 -8.37
C TYR A 485 -4.99 13.98 -7.85
N ASN A 486 -5.05 12.69 -7.46
CA ASN A 486 -6.29 12.10 -6.96
C ASN A 486 -6.73 12.71 -5.62
N ALA A 487 -5.79 13.10 -4.75
CA ALA A 487 -6.10 13.81 -3.52
C ALA A 487 -6.75 15.18 -3.80
N ALA A 488 -6.20 15.93 -4.77
CA ALA A 488 -6.77 17.20 -5.19
C ALA A 488 -8.15 17.01 -5.84
N LEU A 489 -8.33 15.98 -6.66
CA LEU A 489 -9.63 15.65 -7.27
C LEU A 489 -10.66 15.31 -6.19
N ALA A 490 -10.34 14.43 -5.23
CA ALA A 490 -11.24 14.12 -4.12
C ALA A 490 -11.61 15.38 -3.30
N THR A 491 -10.64 16.26 -3.06
CA THR A 491 -10.84 17.52 -2.32
C THR A 491 -11.77 18.47 -3.09
N TYR A 492 -11.59 18.57 -4.41
CA TYR A 492 -12.48 19.32 -5.31
C TYR A 492 -13.91 18.76 -5.28
N LEU A 493 -14.05 17.44 -5.44
CA LEU A 493 -15.36 16.76 -5.44
C LEU A 493 -16.06 16.85 -4.09
N ASN A 494 -15.30 16.96 -3.00
CA ASN A 494 -15.83 17.24 -1.65
C ASN A 494 -16.15 18.73 -1.41
N GLY A 495 -16.00 19.59 -2.42
CA GLY A 495 -16.39 21.00 -2.41
C GLY A 495 -15.32 22.00 -1.96
N ASP A 496 -14.09 21.56 -1.66
CA ASP A 496 -13.01 22.45 -1.22
C ASP A 496 -12.09 22.85 -2.40
N LEU A 497 -12.51 23.89 -3.12
CA LEU A 497 -11.80 24.41 -4.29
C LEU A 497 -10.39 24.91 -3.96
N ASP A 498 -10.23 25.62 -2.83
CA ASP A 498 -8.95 26.22 -2.43
C ASP A 498 -7.98 25.18 -1.89
N GLY A 499 -8.49 24.17 -1.17
CA GLY A 499 -7.74 22.99 -0.75
C GLY A 499 -7.21 22.20 -1.95
N ALA A 500 -8.07 21.92 -2.93
CA ALA A 500 -7.69 21.24 -4.17
C ALA A 500 -6.61 22.02 -4.95
N TRP A 501 -6.78 23.33 -5.09
CA TRP A 501 -5.78 24.20 -5.72
C TRP A 501 -4.43 24.13 -5.00
N ARG A 502 -4.45 24.18 -3.67
CA ARG A 502 -3.23 24.11 -2.85
C ARG A 502 -2.52 22.78 -2.99
N MET A 503 -3.24 21.66 -3.03
CA MET A 503 -2.64 20.35 -3.31
C MET A 503 -1.96 20.33 -4.68
N LEU A 504 -2.65 20.80 -5.73
CA LEU A 504 -2.07 20.91 -7.07
C LEU A 504 -0.86 21.85 -7.12
N ALA A 505 -0.80 22.88 -6.27
CA ALA A 505 0.33 23.80 -6.17
C ALA A 505 1.56 23.20 -5.49
N ASN A 506 1.39 22.17 -4.67
CA ASN A 506 2.45 21.56 -3.87
C ASN A 506 2.82 20.13 -4.33
N MET A 507 2.38 19.71 -5.51
CA MET A 507 2.79 18.44 -6.13
C MET A 507 3.62 18.68 -7.40
N GLU A 508 4.43 17.70 -7.76
CA GLU A 508 5.09 17.66 -9.07
C GLU A 508 4.03 17.43 -10.17
N MET A 509 3.87 18.39 -11.09
CA MET A 509 2.93 18.28 -12.20
C MET A 509 3.53 17.38 -13.30
N LYS A 510 3.01 16.14 -13.39
CA LYS A 510 3.32 15.21 -14.48
C LYS A 510 2.13 15.13 -15.43
N GLY A 511 2.33 15.50 -16.68
CA GLY A 511 1.27 15.49 -17.69
C GLY A 511 0.31 16.69 -17.61
N GLY A 512 -0.74 16.67 -18.43
CA GLY A 512 -1.70 17.77 -18.53
C GLY A 512 -2.84 17.76 -17.50
N MET A 513 -3.12 16.63 -16.83
CA MET A 513 -4.33 16.46 -16.02
C MET A 513 -4.38 17.35 -14.78
N GLY A 514 -3.23 17.61 -14.14
CA GLY A 514 -3.17 18.55 -13.02
C GLY A 514 -3.54 19.97 -13.43
N TYR A 515 -3.07 20.41 -14.60
CA TYR A 515 -3.44 21.70 -15.18
C TYR A 515 -4.92 21.73 -15.59
N TYR A 516 -5.44 20.64 -16.14
CA TYR A 516 -6.86 20.52 -16.49
C TYR A 516 -7.77 20.73 -15.27
N LEU A 517 -7.45 20.07 -14.15
CA LEU A 517 -8.20 20.26 -12.91
C LEU A 517 -8.06 21.69 -12.34
N ARG A 518 -6.90 22.34 -12.48
CA ARG A 518 -6.76 23.77 -12.15
C ARG A 518 -7.65 24.65 -13.03
N ALA A 519 -7.78 24.34 -14.32
CA ALA A 519 -8.67 25.07 -15.22
C ALA A 519 -10.12 24.95 -14.76
N ILE A 520 -10.58 23.74 -14.39
CA ILE A 520 -11.91 23.49 -13.81
C ILE A 520 -12.12 24.34 -12.54
N ILE A 521 -11.17 24.30 -11.60
CA ILE A 521 -11.24 25.08 -10.36
C ILE A 521 -11.31 26.59 -10.66
N ALA A 522 -10.49 27.08 -11.58
CA ALA A 522 -10.48 28.49 -11.97
C ALA A 522 -11.80 28.91 -12.64
N ALA A 523 -12.39 28.07 -13.49
CA ALA A 523 -13.70 28.32 -14.09
C ALA A 523 -14.80 28.42 -13.04
N LYS A 524 -14.80 27.53 -12.03
CA LYS A 524 -15.74 27.58 -10.89
C LYS A 524 -15.58 28.82 -10.02
N GLN A 525 -14.37 29.33 -9.91
CA GLN A 525 -14.05 30.56 -9.18
C GLN A 525 -14.24 31.84 -10.01
N ASP A 526 -14.77 31.74 -11.24
CA ASP A 526 -14.91 32.84 -12.20
C ASP A 526 -13.56 33.56 -12.48
N LYS A 527 -12.43 32.84 -12.40
CA LYS A 527 -11.07 33.31 -12.71
C LYS A 527 -10.68 32.95 -14.15
N THR A 528 -11.34 33.59 -15.11
CA THR A 528 -11.30 33.23 -16.54
C THR A 528 -9.88 33.19 -17.14
N ASP A 529 -9.04 34.20 -16.88
CA ASP A 529 -7.68 34.24 -17.44
C ASP A 529 -6.81 33.07 -16.94
N VAL A 530 -6.95 32.74 -15.65
CA VAL A 530 -6.25 31.62 -15.01
C VAL A 530 -6.76 30.29 -15.57
N CYS A 531 -8.06 30.18 -15.86
CA CYS A 531 -8.64 29.02 -16.52
C CYS A 531 -8.01 28.80 -17.91
N TYR A 532 -7.94 29.84 -18.74
CA TYR A 532 -7.36 29.74 -20.08
C TYR A 532 -5.87 29.39 -20.07
N GLU A 533 -5.11 29.99 -19.16
CA GLU A 533 -3.70 29.65 -18.98
C GLU A 533 -3.51 28.17 -18.64
N ASN A 534 -4.25 27.68 -17.62
CA ASN A 534 -4.12 26.28 -17.21
C ASN A 534 -4.67 25.30 -18.25
N LEU A 535 -5.72 25.66 -19.01
CA LEU A 535 -6.22 24.81 -20.08
C LEU A 535 -5.20 24.69 -21.24
N LYS A 536 -4.50 25.78 -21.59
CA LYS A 536 -3.38 25.73 -22.56
C LYS A 536 -2.26 24.83 -22.06
N LEU A 537 -1.83 25.01 -20.81
CA LEU A 537 -0.81 24.17 -20.20
C LEU A 537 -1.23 22.70 -20.16
N ALA A 538 -2.51 22.41 -19.93
CA ALA A 538 -3.03 21.04 -19.98
C ALA A 538 -2.86 20.41 -21.37
N VAL A 539 -3.19 21.15 -22.43
CA VAL A 539 -3.02 20.71 -23.82
C VAL A 539 -1.54 20.53 -24.17
N GLU A 540 -0.68 21.48 -23.79
CA GLU A 540 0.75 21.47 -24.10
C GLU A 540 1.53 20.37 -23.39
N ASN A 541 1.11 19.97 -22.18
CA ASN A 541 1.84 19.04 -21.33
C ASN A 541 1.20 17.63 -21.27
N CYS A 542 0.17 17.33 -22.05
CA CYS A 542 -0.46 15.99 -22.06
C CYS A 542 0.11 15.08 -23.16
N GLY A 543 -0.06 13.77 -22.98
CA GLY A 543 0.29 12.78 -24.01
C GLY A 543 -0.74 12.69 -25.15
N ASP A 544 -1.95 13.19 -24.93
CA ASP A 544 -3.02 13.24 -25.94
C ASP A 544 -3.79 14.58 -25.89
N PRO A 545 -3.31 15.58 -26.66
CA PRO A 545 -3.96 16.88 -26.76
C PRO A 545 -5.41 16.81 -27.27
N GLN A 546 -5.71 15.87 -28.16
CA GLN A 546 -7.06 15.75 -28.74
C GLN A 546 -8.06 15.26 -27.69
N TRP A 547 -7.65 14.37 -26.79
CA TRP A 547 -8.46 13.97 -25.67
C TRP A 547 -8.82 15.16 -24.76
N ILE A 548 -7.83 15.97 -24.36
CA ILE A 548 -8.07 17.15 -23.49
C ILE A 548 -9.03 18.14 -24.16
N LYS A 549 -8.79 18.46 -25.44
CA LYS A 549 -9.62 19.38 -26.22
C LYS A 549 -11.04 18.86 -26.39
N GLY A 550 -11.18 17.60 -26.81
CA GLY A 550 -12.47 16.93 -27.02
C GLY A 550 -13.28 16.79 -25.73
N ARG A 551 -12.61 16.57 -24.60
CA ARG A 551 -13.26 16.60 -23.28
C ARG A 551 -13.70 18.01 -22.91
N ALA A 552 -12.83 19.02 -23.04
CA ALA A 552 -13.12 20.40 -22.64
C ALA A 552 -14.36 20.99 -23.32
N VAL A 553 -14.60 20.70 -24.61
CA VAL A 553 -15.81 21.20 -25.32
C VAL A 553 -17.12 20.55 -24.85
N LYS A 554 -17.03 19.44 -24.10
CA LYS A 554 -18.20 18.73 -23.54
C LYS A 554 -18.32 18.91 -22.02
N ASP A 555 -17.29 19.45 -21.37
CA ASP A 555 -17.22 19.50 -19.92
C ASP A 555 -17.99 20.73 -19.39
N LEU A 556 -19.13 20.48 -18.74
CA LEU A 556 -20.01 21.54 -18.22
C LEU A 556 -19.35 22.41 -17.15
N GLU A 557 -18.22 22.00 -16.60
CA GLU A 557 -17.40 22.86 -15.74
C GLU A 557 -16.96 24.15 -16.48
N PHE A 558 -16.91 24.12 -17.82
CA PHE A 558 -16.59 25.25 -18.67
C PHE A 558 -17.81 25.84 -19.40
N ALA A 559 -19.05 25.45 -19.07
CA ALA A 559 -20.24 25.81 -19.84
C ALA A 559 -20.39 27.33 -20.11
N LYS A 560 -20.01 28.18 -19.15
CA LYS A 560 -20.03 29.65 -19.30
C LYS A 560 -19.05 30.19 -20.35
N LEU A 561 -18.03 29.40 -20.69
CA LEU A 561 -16.91 29.77 -21.55
C LEU A 561 -17.02 29.16 -22.96
N PHE A 562 -17.97 28.24 -23.20
CA PHE A 562 -18.10 27.52 -24.48
C PHE A 562 -18.20 28.45 -25.69
N GLU A 563 -18.88 29.59 -25.54
CA GLU A 563 -19.05 30.57 -26.62
C GLU A 563 -17.92 31.60 -26.72
N GLU A 564 -17.02 31.65 -25.73
CA GLU A 564 -15.95 32.64 -25.68
C GLU A 564 -14.87 32.35 -26.74
N PRO A 565 -14.50 33.33 -27.58
CA PRO A 565 -13.49 33.12 -28.63
C PRO A 565 -12.15 32.62 -28.11
N ALA A 566 -11.74 33.08 -26.92
CA ALA A 566 -10.48 32.66 -26.29
C ALA A 566 -10.51 31.19 -25.86
N PHE A 567 -11.66 30.68 -25.39
CA PHE A 567 -11.83 29.27 -25.05
C PHE A 567 -11.80 28.43 -26.33
N LYS A 568 -12.60 28.79 -27.34
CA LYS A 568 -12.65 28.11 -28.65
C LYS A 568 -11.27 28.01 -29.28
N ALA A 569 -10.46 29.07 -29.22
CA ALA A 569 -9.11 29.08 -29.77
C ALA A 569 -8.15 28.05 -29.12
N ILE A 570 -8.42 27.60 -27.89
CA ILE A 570 -7.61 26.59 -27.20
C ILE A 570 -8.07 25.18 -27.59
N VAL A 571 -9.38 24.97 -27.70
CA VAL A 571 -9.99 23.63 -27.75
C VAL A 571 -10.50 23.19 -29.13
N GLN A 572 -10.61 24.10 -30.09
CA GLN A 572 -11.07 23.82 -31.46
C GLN A 572 -9.93 23.75 -32.48
#